data_AF-A0A1G7A0L4-F1
#
_entry.id   AF-A0A1G7A0L4-F1
#
_cell.length_a   1.000
_cell.length_b   1.000
_cell.length_c   1.000
_cell.angle_alpha   90.00
_cell.angle_beta   90.00
_cell.angle_gamma   90.00
#
_symmetry.space_group_name_H-M   'P 1'
#
loop_
_entity.id
_entity.type
_entity.pdbx_description
1 polymer ?
#
loop_
_entity_poly.entity_id
_entity_poly.type
_entity_poly.pdbx_seq_one_letter_code
_entity_poly.pdbx_strand_id
1 'polypeptide(L)'
;MTGGVTRRLAPPPAPRDPITRVSHDRQTLGDIDLTMKRPPDPDPWDLPGERAIKRVLASKLVEAMEEQGLSRDAMARRMEISQNDLDHLLDPNADTVSLSVLGRAARALGRSISLQLI
;
A
#
# COMPACT_ATOMS: atom_id res chain seq x y z
N MET A 1 2.03 31.88 -34.36
CA MET A 1 2.79 30.87 -33.59
C MET A 1 2.38 31.03 -32.13
N THR A 2 1.60 30.09 -31.63
CA THR A 2 0.73 30.23 -30.45
C THR A 2 1.47 29.84 -29.18
N GLY A 3 1.61 30.75 -28.22
CA GLY A 3 2.13 30.47 -26.88
C GLY A 3 1.04 29.90 -25.97
N GLY A 4 1.22 28.67 -25.49
CA GLY A 4 0.36 28.06 -24.48
C GLY A 4 0.75 28.50 -23.08
N VAL A 5 -0.13 29.23 -22.41
CA VAL A 5 0.00 29.57 -20.99
C VAL A 5 -0.66 28.45 -20.18
N THR A 6 0.13 27.59 -19.55
CA THR A 6 -0.35 26.62 -18.56
C THR A 6 -0.76 27.36 -17.29
N ARG A 7 -2.06 27.58 -17.12
CA ARG A 7 -2.62 28.13 -15.89
C ARG A 7 -2.51 27.07 -14.78
N ARG A 8 -1.50 27.21 -13.93
CA ARG A 8 -1.33 26.44 -12.70
C ARG A 8 -2.58 26.63 -11.83
N LEU A 9 -3.35 25.56 -11.61
CA LEU A 9 -4.53 25.57 -10.73
C LEU A 9 -4.05 25.75 -9.28
N ALA A 10 -4.46 26.83 -8.63
CA ALA A 10 -4.17 27.04 -7.20
C ALA A 10 -4.88 25.97 -6.35
N PRO A 11 -4.27 25.48 -5.25
CA PRO A 11 -4.94 24.56 -4.34
C PRO A 11 -6.16 25.22 -3.70
N PRO A 12 -7.23 24.45 -3.41
CA PRO A 12 -8.44 24.99 -2.78
C PRO A 12 -8.13 25.57 -1.40
N PRO A 13 -8.81 26.67 -0.99
CA PRO A 13 -8.59 27.26 0.32
C PRO A 13 -8.98 26.30 1.44
N ALA A 14 -8.17 26.26 2.50
CA ALA A 14 -8.43 25.44 3.68
C ALA A 14 -9.79 25.80 4.32
N PRO A 15 -10.53 24.81 4.88
CA PRO A 15 -11.76 25.07 5.60
C PRO A 15 -11.49 25.96 6.81
N ARG A 16 -12.32 26.99 7.00
CA ARG A 16 -12.32 27.81 8.20
C ARG A 16 -13.18 27.11 9.25
N ASP A 17 -12.59 26.64 10.34
CA ASP A 17 -13.35 26.13 11.49
C ASP A 17 -13.93 27.31 12.28
N PRO A 18 -15.25 27.36 12.53
CA PRO A 18 -15.85 28.27 13.49
C PRO A 18 -16.49 27.46 14.60
N ILE A 19 -15.75 27.09 15.66
CA ILE A 19 -16.38 26.65 16.90
C ILE A 19 -15.73 27.36 18.10
N THR A 20 -16.33 28.50 18.40
CA THR A 20 -16.80 28.98 19.71
C THR A 20 -16.03 28.57 20.98
N ARG A 21 -15.48 29.62 21.59
CA ARG A 21 -15.14 29.84 22.99
C ARG A 21 -16.07 29.09 23.98
N VAL A 22 -15.52 28.21 24.81
CA VAL A 22 -16.09 27.89 26.12
C VAL A 22 -14.99 28.00 27.16
N SER A 23 -15.05 29.10 27.91
CA SER A 23 -14.41 29.23 29.21
C SER A 23 -15.14 28.32 30.19
N HIS A 24 -14.47 27.37 30.83
CA HIS A 24 -14.85 26.89 32.15
C HIS A 24 -13.59 26.59 32.96
N ASP A 25 -13.45 27.41 33.99
CA ASP A 25 -12.95 27.16 35.34
C ASP A 25 -11.73 26.27 35.58
N ARG A 26 -10.78 26.86 36.32
CA ARG A 26 -9.62 26.19 36.91
C ARG A 26 -10.07 25.57 38.23
N GLN A 27 -10.04 24.26 38.35
CA GLN A 27 -9.78 23.62 39.64
C GLN A 27 -8.94 22.36 39.47
N THR A 28 -7.85 22.35 40.23
CA THR A 28 -6.73 21.41 40.24
C THR A 28 -7.10 20.10 40.90
N LEU A 29 -6.77 18.97 40.29
CA LEU A 29 -6.49 17.74 41.03
C LEU A 29 -5.61 16.80 40.21
N GLY A 30 -4.45 16.44 40.77
CA GLY A 30 -3.76 15.17 40.60
C GLY A 30 -3.48 14.64 39.19
N ASP A 31 -2.19 14.51 38.91
CA ASP A 31 -1.64 13.40 38.16
C ASP A 31 -1.72 13.41 36.62
N ILE A 32 -0.59 13.01 36.03
CA ILE A 32 -0.35 12.67 34.63
C ILE A 32 0.01 13.87 33.74
N ASP A 33 1.29 13.93 33.40
CA ASP A 33 1.84 14.70 32.29
C ASP A 33 1.19 14.23 30.97
N LEU A 34 0.15 14.95 30.54
CA LEU A 34 -0.57 14.74 29.27
C LEU A 34 0.18 15.29 28.05
N THR A 35 1.48 15.61 28.17
CA THR A 35 2.30 16.04 27.02
C THR A 35 2.82 14.88 26.16
N MET A 36 2.32 13.66 26.35
CA MET A 36 2.36 12.63 25.31
C MET A 36 1.52 13.12 24.12
N LYS A 37 2.15 13.95 23.28
CA LYS A 37 1.77 14.25 21.91
C LYS A 37 1.29 12.93 21.32
N ARG A 38 -0.03 12.80 21.10
CA ARG A 38 -0.62 11.61 20.48
C ARG A 38 0.33 11.18 19.37
N PRO A 39 0.85 9.93 19.36
CA PRO A 39 1.69 9.49 18.26
C PRO A 39 0.97 9.92 16.98
N PRO A 40 1.67 10.57 16.03
CA PRO A 40 1.03 11.15 14.86
C PRO A 40 0.07 10.11 14.32
N ASP A 41 -1.22 10.49 14.21
CA ASP A 41 -2.24 9.56 13.71
C ASP A 41 -1.63 8.91 12.47
N PRO A 42 -1.50 7.57 12.42
CA PRO A 42 -0.83 6.90 11.32
C PRO A 42 -1.48 7.43 10.05
N ASP A 43 -0.65 7.84 9.08
CA ASP A 43 -1.13 8.39 7.83
C ASP A 43 -2.30 7.50 7.37
N PRO A 44 -3.52 8.03 7.14
CA PRO A 44 -4.65 7.22 6.71
C PRO A 44 -4.38 6.48 5.39
N TRP A 45 -3.28 6.79 4.71
CA TRP A 45 -2.76 6.09 3.55
C TRP A 45 -1.64 5.08 3.88
N ASP A 46 -1.04 5.10 5.08
CA ASP A 46 -0.14 4.07 5.61
C ASP A 46 -0.94 2.92 6.24
N LEU A 47 -1.94 2.42 5.51
CA LEU A 47 -2.73 1.29 5.96
C LEU A 47 -1.88 0.02 5.82
N PRO A 48 -1.64 -0.74 6.90
CA PRO A 48 -0.99 -2.04 6.82
C PRO A 48 -1.69 -3.03 5.87
N GLY A 49 -2.92 -2.74 5.46
CA GLY A 49 -3.71 -3.51 4.50
C GLY A 49 -3.02 -3.73 3.15
N GLU A 50 -2.37 -2.72 2.56
CA GLU A 50 -1.74 -2.89 1.24
C GLU A 50 -0.59 -3.91 1.32
N ARG A 51 0.31 -3.72 2.31
CA ARG A 51 1.43 -4.63 2.57
C ARG A 51 0.94 -6.03 2.97
N ALA A 52 -0.16 -6.12 3.72
CA ALA A 52 -0.75 -7.40 4.11
C ALA A 52 -1.29 -8.18 2.90
N ILE A 53 -1.98 -7.52 1.95
CA ILE A 53 -2.50 -8.17 0.73
C ILE A 53 -1.35 -8.66 -0.15
N LYS A 54 -0.33 -7.81 -0.38
CA LYS A 54 0.86 -8.19 -1.16
C LYS A 54 1.56 -9.41 -0.55
N ARG A 55 1.77 -9.41 0.76
CA ARG A 55 2.38 -10.54 1.49
C ARG A 55 1.59 -11.83 1.30
N VAL A 56 0.27 -11.79 1.47
CA VAL A 56 -0.58 -12.97 1.29
C VAL A 56 -0.50 -13.50 -0.15
N LEU A 57 -0.51 -12.62 -1.14
CA LEU A 57 -0.38 -13.01 -2.55
C LEU A 57 0.98 -13.63 -2.86
N ALA A 58 2.07 -13.01 -2.40
CA ALA A 58 3.42 -13.52 -2.58
C ALA A 58 3.59 -14.91 -1.94
N SER A 59 3.14 -15.09 -0.69
CA SER A 59 3.17 -16.39 -0.01
C SER A 59 2.39 -17.46 -0.78
N LYS A 60 1.18 -17.13 -1.26
CA LYS A 60 0.38 -18.09 -2.06
C LYS A 60 1.01 -18.45 -3.40
N LEU A 61 1.78 -17.54 -4.01
CA LEU A 61 2.53 -17.84 -5.23
C LEU A 61 3.70 -18.77 -4.95
N VAL A 62 4.43 -18.55 -3.86
CA VAL A 62 5.53 -19.43 -3.43
C VAL A 62 5.02 -20.83 -3.11
N GLU A 63 3.95 -20.95 -2.32
CA GLU A 63 3.31 -22.24 -2.02
C GLU A 63 2.90 -22.99 -3.30
N ALA A 64 2.29 -22.28 -4.26
CA ALA A 64 1.90 -22.86 -5.55
C ALA A 64 3.10 -23.34 -6.38
N MET A 65 4.23 -22.65 -6.31
CA MET A 65 5.48 -23.08 -6.96
C MET A 65 6.02 -24.35 -6.30
N GLU A 66 6.03 -24.40 -4.97
CA GLU A 66 6.50 -25.56 -4.20
C GLU A 66 5.62 -26.80 -4.47
N GLU A 67 4.30 -26.65 -4.50
CA GLU A 67 3.36 -27.72 -4.86
C GLU A 67 3.64 -28.32 -6.25
N GLN A 68 4.12 -27.51 -7.19
CA GLN A 68 4.45 -27.93 -8.55
C GLN A 68 5.91 -28.34 -8.73
N GLY A 69 6.74 -28.27 -7.67
CA GLY A 69 8.18 -28.48 -7.75
C GLY A 69 8.89 -27.48 -8.66
N LEU A 70 8.33 -26.28 -8.84
CA LEU A 70 8.82 -25.27 -9.75
C LEU A 70 9.85 -24.37 -9.05
N SER A 71 11.09 -24.35 -9.55
CA SER A 71 12.11 -23.44 -9.04
C SER A 71 11.85 -21.98 -9.47
N ARG A 72 12.46 -21.02 -8.77
CA ARG A 72 12.42 -19.60 -9.14
C ARG A 72 12.91 -19.38 -10.57
N ASP A 73 14.01 -20.02 -10.96
CA ASP A 73 14.57 -19.94 -12.31
C ASP A 73 13.61 -20.44 -13.38
N ALA A 74 12.97 -21.59 -13.11
CA ALA A 74 11.99 -22.17 -14.02
C ALA A 74 10.76 -21.26 -14.15
N MET A 75 10.32 -20.65 -13.05
CA MET A 75 9.21 -19.71 -13.03
C MET A 75 9.53 -18.41 -13.79
N ALA A 76 10.71 -17.82 -13.56
CA ALA A 76 11.14 -16.61 -14.27
C ALA A 76 11.18 -16.84 -15.79
N ARG A 77 11.71 -17.99 -16.22
CA ARG A 77 11.71 -18.40 -17.64
C ARG A 77 10.29 -18.58 -18.18
N ARG A 78 9.40 -19.23 -17.42
CA ARG A 78 8.01 -19.47 -17.81
C ARG A 78 7.19 -18.18 -17.92
N MET A 79 7.55 -17.16 -17.15
CA MET A 79 6.94 -15.83 -17.17
C MET A 79 7.61 -14.87 -18.17
N GLU A 80 8.73 -15.27 -18.78
CA GLU A 80 9.56 -14.41 -19.65
C GLU A 80 10.03 -13.12 -18.96
N ILE A 81 10.46 -13.23 -17.69
CA ILE A 81 10.99 -12.12 -16.89
C ILE A 81 12.38 -12.43 -16.34
N SER A 82 13.09 -11.41 -15.86
CA SER A 82 14.36 -11.62 -15.16
C SER A 82 14.14 -12.24 -13.77
N GLN A 83 15.17 -12.90 -13.23
CA GLN A 83 15.12 -13.41 -11.85
C GLN A 83 14.90 -12.28 -10.83
N ASN A 84 15.51 -11.12 -11.04
CA ASN A 84 15.34 -9.96 -10.16
C ASN A 84 13.90 -9.46 -10.17
N ASP A 85 13.23 -9.46 -11.33
CA ASP A 85 11.81 -9.08 -11.41
C ASP A 85 10.91 -10.11 -10.71
N LEU A 86 11.27 -11.40 -10.77
CA LEU A 86 10.56 -12.44 -10.02
C LEU A 86 10.77 -12.28 -8.51
N ASP A 87 12.00 -12.04 -8.07
CA ASP A 87 12.30 -11.83 -6.65
C ASP A 87 11.56 -10.59 -6.13
N HIS A 88 11.52 -9.50 -6.91
CA HIS A 88 10.72 -8.32 -6.58
C HIS A 88 9.22 -8.63 -6.53
N LEU A 89 8.70 -9.48 -7.42
CA LEU A 89 7.29 -9.91 -7.40
C LEU A 89 6.94 -10.73 -6.16
N LEU A 90 7.88 -11.54 -5.69
CA LEU A 90 7.72 -12.40 -4.52
C LEU A 90 8.12 -11.70 -3.20
N ASP A 91 8.67 -10.49 -3.27
CA ASP A 91 9.03 -9.70 -2.09
C ASP A 91 7.78 -9.07 -1.46
N PRO A 92 7.42 -9.43 -0.21
CA PRO A 92 6.27 -8.84 0.49
C PRO A 92 6.46 -7.35 0.81
N ASN A 93 7.68 -6.82 0.74
CA ASN A 93 8.00 -5.42 1.02
C ASN A 93 8.20 -4.59 -0.25
N ALA A 94 7.96 -5.18 -1.43
CA ALA A 94 8.03 -4.50 -2.71
C ALA A 94 7.17 -3.23 -2.75
N ASP A 95 7.81 -2.09 -3.06
CA ASP A 95 7.15 -0.78 -3.12
C ASP A 95 6.00 -0.77 -4.13
N THR A 96 6.23 -1.30 -5.34
CA THR A 96 5.22 -1.35 -6.39
C THR A 96 5.24 -2.68 -7.15
N VAL A 97 4.07 -3.32 -7.27
CA VAL A 97 3.86 -4.50 -8.11
C VAL A 97 2.54 -4.31 -8.86
N SER A 98 2.57 -4.49 -10.17
CA SER A 98 1.34 -4.39 -10.97
C SER A 98 0.47 -5.64 -10.86
N LEU A 99 -0.84 -5.45 -10.74
CA LEU A 99 -1.83 -6.53 -10.79
C LEU A 99 -1.71 -7.37 -12.08
N SER A 100 -1.27 -6.77 -13.20
CA SER A 100 -1.06 -7.52 -14.44
C SER A 100 0.08 -8.52 -14.33
N VAL A 101 1.14 -8.20 -13.57
CA VAL A 101 2.27 -9.08 -13.32
C VAL A 101 1.84 -10.24 -12.41
N LEU A 102 1.12 -9.93 -11.33
CA LEU A 102 0.53 -10.94 -10.43
C LEU A 102 -0.41 -11.89 -11.19
N GLY A 103 -1.26 -11.36 -12.06
CA GLY A 103 -2.15 -12.16 -12.91
C GLY A 103 -1.38 -13.08 -13.87
N ARG A 104 -0.26 -12.61 -14.45
CA ARG A 104 0.62 -13.46 -15.28
C ARG A 104 1.28 -14.57 -14.47
N ALA A 105 1.76 -14.26 -13.26
CA ALA A 105 2.35 -15.28 -12.38
C ALA A 105 1.35 -16.36 -12.00
N ALA A 106 0.14 -15.97 -11.61
CA ALA A 106 -0.94 -16.93 -11.34
C ALA A 106 -1.23 -17.81 -12.57
N ARG A 107 -1.34 -17.23 -13.77
CA ARG A 107 -1.56 -17.98 -15.01
C ARG A 107 -0.40 -18.93 -15.34
N ALA A 108 0.84 -18.52 -15.12
CA ALA A 108 2.00 -19.39 -15.30
C ALA A 108 1.94 -20.63 -14.40
N LEU A 109 1.28 -20.52 -13.25
CA LEU A 109 1.02 -21.64 -12.31
C LEU A 109 -0.31 -22.36 -12.58
N GLY A 110 -1.05 -22.01 -13.64
CA GLY A 110 -2.38 -22.58 -13.90
C GLY A 110 -3.46 -22.12 -12.91
N ARG A 111 -3.23 -21.01 -12.20
CA ARG A 111 -4.14 -20.40 -11.23
C ARG A 111 -4.70 -19.07 -11.75
N SER A 112 -5.66 -18.50 -11.02
CA SER A 112 -6.24 -17.17 -11.29
C SER A 112 -6.40 -16.36 -10.00
N ILE A 113 -6.25 -15.04 -10.09
CA ILE A 113 -6.50 -14.11 -8.99
C ILE A 113 -7.86 -13.46 -9.20
N SER A 114 -8.69 -13.44 -8.15
CA SER A 114 -9.95 -12.69 -8.10
C SER A 114 -9.90 -11.74 -6.91
N LEU A 115 -10.28 -10.48 -7.14
CA LEU A 115 -10.37 -9.45 -6.11
C LEU A 115 -11.80 -8.92 -6.09
N GLN A 116 -12.38 -8.83 -4.90
CA GLN A 116 -13.71 -8.27 -4.69
C GLN A 116 -13.60 -7.11 -3.71
N LEU A 117 -14.19 -5.98 -4.07
CA LEU A 117 -14.41 -4.86 -3.16
C LEU A 117 -15.79 -5.03 -2.52
N ILE A 118 -15.83 -5.03 -1.19
CA ILE A 118 -17.06 -5.17 -0.38
C ILE A 118 -17.49 -3.83 0.21
#